data_AF-A0A1Q7KNB0-F1
#
_entry.id   AF-A0A1Q7KNB0-F1
#
_cell.length_a   1.000
_cell.length_b   1.000
_cell.length_c   1.000
_cell.angle_alpha   90.00
_cell.angle_beta   90.00
_cell.angle_gamma   90.00
#
_symmetry.space_group_name_H-M   'P 1'
#
loop_
_entity.id
_entity.type
_entity.pdbx_description
1 polymer ?
#
loop_
_entity_poly.entity_id
_entity_poly.type
_entity_poly.pdbx_seq_one_letter_code
_entity_poly.pdbx_strand_id
1 'polypeptide(L)'
;MPLGVITHTVAAQVRSTKPPPKQGQKDEDTDDETKFDSKAMLEANQKDIKKSIERLFQLASELKAEVEKTDSVQVLSVAILKKAEEIEKLARGIRSRAIG
;
A
#
# COMPACT_ATOMS: atom_id res chain seq x y z
N MET A 1 -13.34 23.13 50.76
CA MET A 1 -13.38 22.16 51.87
C MET A 1 -12.71 20.86 51.43
N PRO A 2 -11.99 20.14 52.31
CA PRO A 2 -10.69 19.49 52.00
C PRO A 2 -10.73 17.96 51.77
N LEU A 3 -9.54 17.46 51.38
CA LEU A 3 -9.17 16.06 51.10
C LEU A 3 -9.11 15.14 52.35
N GLY A 4 -9.23 13.82 52.07
CA GLY A 4 -8.51 12.75 52.80
C GLY A 4 -9.36 11.90 53.77
N VAL A 5 -9.03 10.66 54.15
CA VAL A 5 -8.02 9.65 53.77
C VAL A 5 -8.60 8.31 54.24
N ILE A 6 -8.37 7.23 53.48
CA ILE A 6 -8.76 5.85 53.80
C ILE A 6 -7.78 5.28 54.84
N THR A 7 -8.29 4.68 55.92
CA THR A 7 -7.50 3.83 56.82
C THR A 7 -8.20 2.51 57.07
N HIS A 8 -7.66 1.41 56.53
CA HIS A 8 -7.84 0.08 57.10
C HIS A 8 -6.48 -0.65 57.09
N THR A 9 -5.88 -0.67 58.28
CA THR A 9 -5.23 -1.79 58.97
C THR A 9 -4.35 -2.80 58.19
N VAL A 10 -3.09 -2.82 58.62
CA VAL A 10 -2.00 -3.79 58.40
C VAL A 10 -2.24 -5.13 59.13
N ALA A 11 -1.78 -6.25 58.56
CA ALA A 11 -1.01 -7.29 59.28
C ALA A 11 -0.42 -8.38 58.33
N ALA A 12 0.92 -8.42 58.30
CA ALA A 12 1.85 -9.56 58.25
C ALA A 12 1.60 -10.75 57.27
N GLN A 13 2.39 -10.96 56.21
CA GLN A 13 3.80 -11.44 56.17
C GLN A 13 3.92 -12.97 55.99
N VAL A 14 4.29 -13.43 54.78
CA VAL A 14 5.06 -14.68 54.57
C VAL A 14 6.12 -14.45 53.48
N ARG A 15 7.37 -14.43 53.95
CA ARG A 15 8.65 -14.88 53.39
C ARG A 15 9.02 -14.60 51.93
N SER A 16 10.10 -13.85 51.81
CA SER A 16 11.05 -13.71 50.72
C SER A 16 11.57 -15.04 50.14
N THR A 17 11.66 -15.12 48.81
CA THR A 17 12.78 -15.74 48.08
C THR A 17 13.02 -14.97 46.78
N LYS A 18 14.15 -14.25 46.67
CA LYS A 18 14.71 -13.71 45.40
C LYS A 18 15.83 -14.68 44.89
N PRO A 19 16.36 -14.56 43.66
CA PRO A 19 16.33 -15.57 42.60
C PRO A 19 17.73 -16.16 42.27
N PRO A 20 17.85 -16.98 41.21
CA PRO A 20 18.91 -16.67 40.24
C PRO A 20 18.45 -16.69 38.76
N PRO A 21 19.18 -15.98 37.88
CA PRO A 21 18.91 -15.84 36.44
C PRO A 21 19.66 -16.89 35.60
N LYS A 22 19.15 -17.20 34.40
CA LYS A 22 19.87 -17.63 33.16
C LYS A 22 18.81 -17.99 32.10
N GLN A 23 18.63 -17.18 31.05
CA GLN A 23 19.42 -17.10 29.80
C GLN A 23 19.15 -18.26 28.83
N GLY A 24 18.85 -17.90 27.57
CA GLY A 24 18.99 -18.75 26.38
C GLY A 24 17.65 -19.08 25.72
N GLN A 25 17.15 -18.21 24.83
CA GLN A 25 17.36 -18.30 23.37
C GLN A 25 16.58 -19.43 22.69
N LYS A 26 15.56 -19.05 21.91
CA LYS A 26 15.52 -19.36 20.47
C LYS A 26 14.45 -18.49 19.81
N ASP A 27 14.86 -17.28 19.46
CA ASP A 27 14.34 -16.62 18.26
C ASP A 27 14.84 -17.49 17.11
N GLU A 28 13.99 -18.37 16.58
CA GLU A 28 14.35 -19.29 15.51
C GLU A 28 13.53 -18.95 14.26
N ASP A 29 14.21 -18.21 13.38
CA ASP A 29 14.04 -18.10 11.93
C ASP A 29 12.66 -18.42 11.34
N THR A 30 11.89 -17.38 11.06
CA THR A 30 10.81 -17.43 10.05
C THR A 30 10.81 -16.15 9.21
N ASP A 31 11.99 -15.67 8.81
CA ASP A 31 12.14 -14.37 8.11
C ASP A 31 12.84 -14.49 6.74
N ASP A 32 12.99 -15.70 6.19
CA ASP A 32 13.64 -15.91 4.88
C ASP A 32 12.64 -16.21 3.75
N GLU A 33 11.57 -16.98 4.00
CA GLU A 33 10.59 -17.35 2.97
C GLU A 33 9.77 -16.15 2.48
N THR A 34 9.37 -15.24 3.37
CA THR A 34 8.58 -14.03 3.06
C THR A 34 9.33 -12.97 2.25
N LYS A 35 10.67 -12.94 2.31
CA LYS A 35 11.48 -11.93 1.59
C LYS A 35 11.62 -12.23 0.11
N PHE A 36 11.73 -13.51 -0.27
CA PHE A 36 11.82 -13.93 -1.67
C PHE A 36 10.50 -13.67 -2.42
N ASP A 37 9.36 -13.99 -1.79
CA ASP A 37 8.04 -13.71 -2.34
C ASP A 37 7.83 -12.20 -2.52
N SER A 38 8.25 -11.39 -1.53
CA SER A 38 8.13 -9.93 -1.60
C SER A 38 8.91 -9.33 -2.78
N LYS A 39 10.13 -9.83 -3.05
CA LYS A 39 10.94 -9.36 -4.19
C LYS A 39 10.32 -9.73 -5.53
N ALA A 40 9.85 -10.96 -5.68
CA ALA A 40 9.18 -11.41 -6.91
C ALA A 40 7.87 -10.64 -7.17
N MET A 41 7.09 -10.34 -6.13
CA MET A 41 5.89 -9.51 -6.23
C MET A 41 6.22 -8.07 -6.63
N LEU A 42 7.31 -7.49 -6.10
CA LEU A 42 7.75 -6.14 -6.44
C LEU A 42 8.22 -6.05 -7.90
N GLU A 43 8.95 -7.05 -8.39
CA GLU A 43 9.37 -7.14 -9.79
C GLU A 43 8.17 -7.29 -10.73
N ALA A 44 7.19 -8.11 -10.37
CA ALA A 44 5.94 -8.27 -11.11
C ALA A 44 5.15 -6.96 -11.18
N ASN A 45 5.00 -6.25 -10.05
CA ASN A 45 4.36 -4.94 -9.99
C ASN A 45 5.08 -3.92 -10.90
N GLN A 46 6.41 -3.85 -10.84
CA GLN A 46 7.18 -2.95 -11.70
C GLN A 46 6.97 -3.24 -13.19
N LYS A 47 6.94 -4.53 -13.58
CA LYS A 47 6.65 -4.93 -14.96
C LYS A 47 5.25 -4.50 -15.40
N ASP A 48 4.26 -4.64 -14.53
CA ASP A 48 2.89 -4.24 -14.81
C ASP A 48 2.73 -2.72 -14.89
N ILE A 49 3.44 -1.96 -14.06
CA ILE A 49 3.51 -0.50 -14.17
C ILE A 49 4.09 -0.10 -15.53
N LYS A 50 5.23 -0.68 -15.94
CA LYS A 50 5.87 -0.39 -17.23
C LYS A 50 4.92 -0.61 -18.40
N LYS A 51 4.28 -1.79 -18.44
CA LYS A 51 3.26 -2.11 -19.46
C LYS A 51 2.08 -1.14 -19.45
N SER A 52 1.62 -0.75 -18.26
CA SER A 52 0.51 0.18 -18.12
C SER A 52 0.89 1.57 -18.64
N ILE A 53 2.13 2.03 -18.41
CA ILE A 53 2.64 3.28 -18.95
C ILE A 53 2.75 3.24 -20.48
N GLU A 54 3.27 2.15 -21.05
CA GLU A 54 3.31 1.96 -22.50
C GLU A 54 1.91 2.02 -23.13
N ARG A 55 0.93 1.34 -22.51
CA ARG A 55 -0.46 1.39 -22.96
C ARG A 55 -1.07 2.78 -22.83
N LEU A 56 -0.73 3.52 -21.77
CA LEU A 56 -1.18 4.89 -21.56
C LEU A 56 -0.66 5.81 -22.67
N PHE A 57 0.61 5.68 -23.02
CA PHE A 57 1.22 6.44 -24.11
C PHE A 57 0.55 6.14 -25.47
N GLN A 58 0.27 4.87 -25.73
CA GLN A 58 -0.41 4.45 -26.95
C GLN A 58 -1.82 5.05 -27.04
N LEU A 59 -2.63 4.93 -25.98
CA LEU A 59 -3.97 5.50 -25.94
C LEU A 59 -3.98 7.02 -26.08
N ALA A 60 -3.05 7.71 -25.43
CA ALA A 60 -2.92 9.15 -25.55
C ALA A 60 -2.54 9.59 -26.97
N SER A 61 -1.66 8.84 -27.64
CA SER A 61 -1.28 9.07 -29.04
C SER A 61 -2.47 8.86 -29.99
N GLU A 62 -3.28 7.81 -29.76
CA GLU A 62 -4.50 7.57 -30.52
C GLU A 62 -5.55 8.65 -30.30
N LEU A 63 -5.75 9.09 -29.05
CA LEU A 63 -6.67 10.17 -28.71
C LEU A 63 -6.27 11.47 -29.41
N LYS A 64 -4.98 11.81 -29.39
CA LYS A 64 -4.44 12.95 -30.14
C LYS A 64 -4.76 12.84 -31.63
N ALA A 65 -4.49 11.67 -32.23
CA ALA A 65 -4.74 11.46 -33.65
C ALA A 65 -6.23 11.54 -34.02
N GLU A 66 -7.13 11.07 -33.15
CA GLU A 66 -8.58 11.18 -33.36
C GLU A 66 -9.06 12.62 -33.27
N VAL A 67 -8.54 13.39 -32.31
CA VAL A 67 -8.83 14.83 -32.20
C VAL A 67 -8.32 15.59 -33.43
N GLU A 68 -7.09 15.32 -33.88
CA GLU A 68 -6.51 15.97 -35.07
C GLU A 68 -7.24 15.64 -36.37
N LYS A 69 -7.82 14.44 -36.48
CA LYS A 69 -8.62 14.02 -37.65
C LYS A 69 -10.06 14.53 -37.60
N THR A 70 -10.56 14.89 -36.43
CA THR A 70 -11.93 15.33 -36.25
C THR A 70 -12.02 16.82 -36.58
N ASP A 71 -12.43 17.15 -37.80
CA ASP A 71 -12.66 18.54 -38.27
C ASP A 71 -13.86 19.23 -37.58
N SER A 72 -14.51 18.52 -36.65
CA SER A 72 -15.79 18.90 -36.07
C SER A 72 -15.57 19.62 -34.74
N VAL A 73 -15.38 20.94 -34.80
CA VAL A 73 -15.53 21.87 -33.66
C VAL A 73 -16.88 21.65 -32.93
N GLN A 74 -17.84 20.98 -33.57
CA GLN A 74 -19.21 20.77 -33.09
C GLN A 74 -19.56 19.31 -32.74
N VAL A 75 -18.72 18.30 -33.02
CA VAL A 75 -19.04 16.89 -32.74
C VAL A 75 -17.89 16.23 -32.00
N LEU A 76 -17.98 16.23 -30.67
CA LEU A 76 -17.12 15.40 -29.85
C LEU A 76 -17.53 13.94 -30.08
N SER A 77 -16.70 13.19 -30.80
CA SER A 77 -16.95 11.78 -31.06
C SER A 77 -17.05 11.00 -29.76
N VAL A 78 -18.06 10.13 -29.64
CA VAL A 78 -18.19 9.18 -28.53
C VAL A 78 -16.92 8.33 -28.37
N ALA A 79 -16.15 8.12 -29.44
CA ALA A 79 -14.88 7.42 -29.39
C ALA A 79 -13.81 8.18 -28.58
N ILE A 80 -13.71 9.50 -28.77
CA ILE A 80 -12.77 10.38 -28.05
C ILE A 80 -13.07 10.34 -26.55
N LEU A 81 -14.35 10.43 -26.16
CA LEU A 81 -14.77 10.33 -24.75
C LEU A 81 -14.38 8.98 -24.14
N LYS A 82 -14.71 7.87 -24.81
CA LYS A 82 -14.37 6.52 -24.30
C LYS A 82 -12.86 6.32 -24.13
N LYS A 83 -12.05 6.85 -25.05
CA LYS A 83 -10.58 6.78 -24.94
C LYS A 83 -10.06 7.62 -23.79
N ALA A 84 -10.61 8.81 -23.56
CA ALA A 84 -10.26 9.63 -22.42
C ALA A 84 -10.60 8.94 -21.07
N GLU A 85 -11.75 8.29 -20.97
CA GLU A 85 -12.15 7.49 -19.79
C GLU A 85 -11.21 6.29 -19.56
N GLU A 86 -10.81 5.58 -20.63
CA GLU A 86 -9.86 4.47 -20.54
C GLU A 86 -8.49 4.95 -20.03
N ILE A 87 -8.01 6.10 -20.52
CA ILE A 87 -6.77 6.76 -20.05
C ILE A 87 -6.87 7.10 -18.57
N GLU A 88 -7.98 7.70 -18.11
CA GLU A 88 -8.17 8.04 -16.70
C GLU A 88 -8.11 6.78 -15.81
N LYS A 89 -8.84 5.73 -16.20
CA LYS A 89 -8.86 4.47 -15.45
C LYS A 89 -7.46 3.85 -15.37
N LEU A 90 -6.72 3.87 -16.47
CA LEU A 90 -5.37 3.33 -16.53
C LEU A 90 -4.40 4.15 -15.66
N ALA A 91 -4.48 5.48 -15.72
CA ALA A 91 -3.68 6.38 -14.90
C ALA A 91 -3.93 6.17 -13.39
N ARG A 92 -5.20 6.03 -12.99
CA ARG A 92 -5.56 5.69 -11.60
C ARG A 92 -4.98 4.33 -11.19
N GLY A 93 -5.05 3.33 -12.08
CA GLY A 93 -4.48 2.01 -11.84
C GLY A 93 -2.96 1.99 -11.69
N ILE A 94 -2.24 2.85 -12.42
CA ILE A 94 -0.80 3.05 -12.27
C ILE A 94 -0.49 3.66 -10.91
N ARG A 95 -1.19 4.75 -10.55
CA ARG A 95 -1.02 5.41 -9.24
C ARG A 95 -1.22 4.44 -8.08
N SER A 96 -2.27 3.62 -8.13
CA SER A 96 -2.54 2.63 -7.09
C SER A 96 -1.43 1.59 -6.95
N ARG A 97 -0.82 1.15 -8.06
CA ARG A 97 0.30 0.19 -8.06
C ARG A 97 1.65 0.80 -7.68
N ALA A 98 1.83 2.10 -7.92
CA ALA A 98 3.08 2.78 -7.59
C ALA A 98 3.19 3.16 -6.10
N ILE A 99 2.07 3.25 -5.38
CA ILE A 99 2.02 3.61 -3.96
C ILE A 99 2.04 2.38 -3.04
N GLY A 100 1.59 1.21 -3.52
CA GLY A 100 1.51 -0.04 -2.76
C GLY A 100 2.49 -1.09 -3.24
#